data_AF-A0A7V9FB30-F1
#
_entry.id   AF-A0A7V9FB30-F1
#
_cell.length_a   1.000
_cell.length_b   1.000
_cell.length_c   1.000
_cell.angle_alpha   90.00
_cell.angle_beta   90.00
_cell.angle_gamma   90.00
#
_symmetry.space_group_name_H-M   'P 1'
#
loop_
_entity.id
_entity.type
_entity.pdbx_description
1 polymer ?
#
loop_
_entity_poly.entity_id
_entity_poly.type
_entity_poly.pdbx_seq_one_letter_code
_entity_poly.pdbx_strand_id
1 'polypeptide(L)'
;MTLVGLDVTHQTALARGVWERIPLEADGAAKLVRAVMERTFAERGMSGFLLHDPLAVAVALDPSLVAGKRRRVTVDVQDSQRGKTVVEAAGTGPMVATDVDALRFVTDLATSLGLPAVHDLGGLDRAE
;
A
#
# COMPACT_ATOMS: atom_id res chain seq x y z
N MET A 1 10.38 -9.80 -11.87
CA MET A 1 9.66 -9.95 -10.60
C MET A 1 10.18 -8.92 -9.62
N THR A 2 9.25 -8.19 -9.00
CA THR A 2 9.49 -7.19 -7.95
C THR A 2 8.72 -7.63 -6.71
N LEU A 3 9.38 -7.63 -5.55
CA LEU A 3 8.78 -7.91 -4.25
C LEU A 3 8.49 -6.59 -3.56
N VAL A 4 7.22 -6.34 -3.28
CA VAL A 4 6.72 -5.15 -2.56
C VAL A 4 6.26 -5.63 -1.19
N GLY A 5 7.15 -5.56 -0.20
CA GLY A 5 6.95 -6.12 1.13
C GLY A 5 6.18 -5.22 2.09
N LEU A 6 5.98 -5.68 3.32
CA LEU A 6 5.34 -4.90 4.39
C LEU A 6 6.14 -3.65 4.76
N ASP A 7 7.47 -3.73 4.68
CA ASP A 7 8.40 -2.61 4.86
C ASP A 7 8.12 -1.43 3.92
N VAL A 8 7.58 -1.70 2.73
CA VAL A 8 7.23 -0.68 1.74
C VAL A 8 5.73 -0.35 1.79
N THR A 9 4.87 -1.37 1.82
CA THR A 9 3.41 -1.14 1.80
C THR A 9 2.87 -0.47 3.06
N HIS A 10 3.56 -0.56 4.21
CA HIS A 10 3.16 0.17 5.42
C HIS A 10 3.40 1.67 5.33
N GLN A 11 4.13 2.14 4.30
CA GLN A 11 4.34 3.55 4.02
C GLN A 11 3.20 4.16 3.20
N THR A 12 2.29 3.34 2.66
CA THR A 12 1.20 3.78 1.80
C THR A 12 -0.14 3.48 2.44
N ALA A 13 -0.86 4.53 2.85
CA ALA A 13 -2.20 4.39 3.37
C ALA A 13 -3.13 5.47 2.83
N LEU A 14 -4.40 5.12 2.65
CA LEU A 14 -5.45 6.12 2.48
C LEU A 14 -5.84 6.64 3.87
N ALA A 15 -5.65 7.93 4.11
CA ALA A 15 -6.03 8.54 5.38
C ALA A 15 -7.56 8.64 5.53
N ARG A 16 -8.05 8.49 6.76
CA ARG A 16 -9.47 8.67 7.12
C ARG A 16 -10.02 9.99 6.58
N GLY A 17 -9.27 11.08 6.70
CA GLY A 17 -9.72 12.40 6.25
C GLY A 17 -10.02 12.45 4.75
N VAL A 18 -9.37 11.62 3.93
CA VAL A 18 -9.67 11.49 2.50
C VAL A 18 -10.98 10.71 2.32
N TRP A 19 -11.13 9.59 3.04
CA TRP A 19 -12.34 8.76 3.00
C TRP A 19 -13.60 9.51 3.47
N GLU A 20 -13.50 10.32 4.53
CA GLU A 20 -14.60 11.13 5.05
C GLU A 20 -15.09 12.19 4.04
N ARG A 21 -14.20 12.64 3.15
CA ARG A 21 -14.53 13.58 2.07
C ARG A 21 -15.15 12.90 0.84
N ILE A 22 -15.19 11.57 0.76
CA ILE A 22 -15.89 10.88 -0.33
C ILE A 22 -17.41 11.10 -0.15
N PRO A 23 -18.13 11.70 -1.10
CA PRO A 23 -19.58 11.92 -0.97
C PRO A 23 -20.36 10.62 -0.74
N LEU A 24 -21.47 10.69 0.00
CA LEU A 24 -22.36 9.53 0.20
C LEU A 24 -22.99 9.07 -1.12
N GLU A 25 -23.18 10.02 -2.03
CA GLU A 25 -23.80 9.90 -3.34
C GLU A 25 -22.78 9.54 -4.43
N ALA A 26 -21.51 9.31 -4.06
CA ALA A 26 -20.48 8.86 -4.99
C ALA A 26 -20.92 7.57 -5.71
N ASP A 27 -20.49 7.43 -6.96
CA ASP A 27 -20.73 6.26 -7.79
C ASP A 27 -19.40 5.57 -8.16
N GLY A 28 -19.49 4.52 -8.97
CA GLY A 28 -18.33 3.80 -9.49
C GLY A 28 -17.33 3.33 -8.41
N ALA A 29 -16.04 3.58 -8.68
CA ALA A 29 -14.95 3.16 -7.82
C ALA A 29 -14.93 3.89 -6.47
N ALA A 30 -15.26 5.19 -6.44
CA ALA A 30 -15.31 5.95 -5.21
C ALA A 30 -16.35 5.39 -4.22
N LYS A 31 -17.52 4.98 -4.72
CA LYS A 31 -18.54 4.26 -3.91
C LYS A 31 -17.98 2.97 -3.31
N LEU A 32 -17.28 2.18 -4.11
CA LEU A 32 -16.69 0.92 -3.67
C LEU A 32 -15.62 1.15 -2.60
N VAL A 33 -14.71 2.11 -2.80
CA VAL A 33 -13.70 2.48 -1.80
C VAL A 33 -14.36 2.90 -0.50
N ARG A 34 -15.43 3.71 -0.57
CA ARG A 34 -16.17 4.13 0.61
C ARG A 34 -16.72 2.92 1.38
N ALA A 35 -17.36 1.99 0.68
CA ALA A 35 -17.95 0.79 1.29
C ALA A 35 -16.90 -0.18 1.86
N VAL A 36 -15.82 -0.45 1.13
CA VAL A 36 -14.76 -1.39 1.56
C VAL A 36 -14.06 -0.91 2.84
N MET A 37 -13.88 0.40 2.97
CA MET A 37 -13.15 0.99 4.10
C MET A 37 -14.06 1.41 5.25
N GLU A 38 -15.39 1.26 5.13
CA GLU A 38 -16.36 1.65 6.15
C GLU A 38 -16.10 0.97 7.49
N ARG A 39 -15.84 -0.35 7.48
CA ARG A 39 -15.49 -1.07 8.71
C ARG A 39 -14.21 -0.55 9.36
N THR A 40 -13.19 -0.25 8.57
CA THR A 40 -11.90 0.25 9.07
C THR A 40 -12.06 1.62 9.73
N PHE A 41 -12.83 2.51 9.11
CA PHE A 41 -12.99 3.88 9.60
C PHE A 41 -14.18 4.04 10.55
N ALA A 42 -15.40 3.66 10.18
CA ALA A 42 -16.57 3.86 11.02
C ALA A 42 -16.59 2.92 12.25
N GLU A 43 -16.27 1.64 12.08
CA GLU A 43 -16.41 0.66 13.18
C GLU A 43 -15.15 0.57 14.05
N ARG A 44 -13.96 0.54 13.43
CA ARG A 44 -12.68 0.33 14.15
C ARG A 44 -11.99 1.62 14.57
N GLY A 45 -12.42 2.78 14.09
CA GLY A 45 -11.83 4.05 14.49
C GLY A 45 -10.39 4.28 13.99
N MET A 46 -9.91 3.52 12.98
CA MET A 46 -8.52 3.63 12.50
C MET A 46 -8.27 4.97 11.77
N SER A 47 -7.03 5.44 11.73
CA SER A 47 -6.66 6.70 11.06
C SER A 47 -6.28 6.52 9.58
N GLY A 48 -5.92 5.30 9.18
CA GLY A 48 -5.53 4.98 7.81
C GLY A 48 -5.88 3.54 7.41
N PHE A 49 -5.89 3.30 6.09
CA PHE A 49 -6.07 1.99 5.48
C PHE A 49 -4.86 1.67 4.59
N LEU A 50 -4.08 0.63 4.93
CA LEU A 50 -2.87 0.26 4.18
C LEU A 50 -3.20 -0.24 2.77
N LEU A 51 -2.40 0.19 1.79
CA LEU A 51 -2.67 -0.01 0.37
C LEU A 51 -1.72 -1.05 -0.25
N HIS A 52 -1.67 -2.25 0.32
CA HIS A 52 -0.77 -3.33 -0.12
C HIS A 52 -0.97 -3.70 -1.60
N ASP A 53 -2.17 -4.18 -1.94
CA ASP A 53 -2.47 -4.68 -3.30
C ASP A 53 -2.51 -3.54 -4.33
N PRO A 54 -3.12 -2.36 -4.04
CA PRO A 54 -3.07 -1.24 -4.96
C PRO A 54 -1.63 -0.77 -5.26
N LEU A 55 -0.72 -0.81 -4.28
CA LEU A 55 0.69 -0.48 -4.51
C LEU A 55 1.37 -1.51 -5.42
N ALA A 56 1.10 -2.81 -5.22
CA ALA A 56 1.65 -3.85 -6.09
C ALA A 56 1.22 -3.67 -7.56
N VAL A 57 -0.04 -3.30 -7.81
CA VAL A 57 -0.54 -2.98 -9.15
C VAL A 57 0.14 -1.74 -9.71
N ALA A 58 0.25 -0.67 -8.92
CA ALA A 58 0.88 0.57 -9.36
C ALA A 58 2.36 0.36 -9.71
N VAL A 59 3.11 -0.42 -8.93
CA VAL A 59 4.51 -0.78 -9.21
C VAL A 59 4.65 -1.63 -10.48
N ALA A 60 3.66 -2.47 -10.79
CA ALA A 60 3.65 -3.24 -12.04
C ALA A 60 3.44 -2.34 -13.26
N LEU A 61 2.67 -1.26 -13.13
CA LEU A 61 2.43 -0.26 -14.17
C LEU A 61 3.59 0.74 -14.30
N ASP A 62 4.12 1.19 -13.18
CA ASP A 62 5.24 2.14 -13.09
C ASP A 62 6.25 1.69 -12.01
N PRO A 63 7.29 0.96 -12.42
CA PRO A 63 8.34 0.52 -11.49
C PRO A 63 9.14 1.65 -10.85
N SER A 64 9.06 2.89 -11.36
CA SER A 64 9.78 4.03 -10.78
C SER A 64 9.16 4.56 -9.48
N LEU A 65 7.98 4.04 -9.10
CA LEU A 65 7.35 4.32 -7.80
C LEU A 65 8.15 3.77 -6.62
N VAL A 66 9.01 2.78 -6.84
CA VAL A 66 9.79 2.14 -5.78
C VAL A 66 11.27 2.18 -6.07
N ALA A 67 12.06 2.32 -5.00
CA ALA A 67 13.49 2.05 -5.01
C ALA A 67 13.78 0.71 -4.32
N GLY A 68 14.86 0.06 -4.73
CA GLY A 68 15.18 -1.26 -4.20
C GLY A 68 16.49 -1.81 -4.69
N LYS A 69 16.77 -3.05 -4.30
CA LYS A 69 17.96 -3.77 -4.75
C LYS A 69 17.60 -5.18 -5.19
N ARG A 70 18.31 -5.69 -6.20
CA ARG A 70 18.23 -7.12 -6.53
C ARG A 70 18.88 -7.93 -5.43
N ARG A 71 18.14 -8.91 -4.91
CA ARG A 71 18.59 -9.77 -3.80
C ARG A 71 18.17 -11.20 -4.03
N ARG A 72 18.93 -12.14 -3.45
CA ARG A 72 18.46 -13.51 -3.29
C ARG A 72 17.37 -13.51 -2.22
N VAL A 73 16.27 -14.18 -2.53
CA VAL A 73 15.12 -14.30 -1.65
C VAL A 73 14.73 -15.76 -1.55
N THR A 74 14.52 -16.23 -0.33
CA THR A 74 14.04 -17.57 -0.03
C THR A 74 12.80 -17.48 0.85
N VAL A 75 12.02 -18.55 0.88
CA VAL A 75 10.86 -18.67 1.77
C VAL A 75 11.11 -19.88 2.66
N ASP A 76 11.01 -19.68 3.97
CA ASP A 76 11.12 -20.77 4.92
C ASP A 76 9.89 -21.69 4.79
N VAL A 77 10.15 -22.99 4.66
CA VAL A 77 9.12 -24.03 4.52
C VAL A 77 9.06 -24.98 5.72
N GLN A 78 9.89 -24.74 6.75
CA GLN A 78 10.06 -25.58 7.93
C GLN A 78 9.39 -25.00 9.18
N ASP A 79 8.80 -25.89 9.98
CA ASP A 79 8.35 -25.68 11.36
C ASP A 79 7.80 -24.26 11.69
N SER A 80 8.37 -23.63 12.72
CA SER A 80 7.85 -22.43 13.38
C SER A 80 7.96 -21.12 12.58
N GLN A 81 8.72 -21.12 11.48
CA GLN A 81 8.94 -19.93 10.64
C GLN A 81 8.38 -20.11 9.22
N ARG A 82 7.60 -21.17 8.98
CA ARG A 82 6.98 -21.44 7.68
C ARG A 82 6.27 -20.21 7.14
N GLY A 83 6.60 -19.84 5.90
CA GLY A 83 6.06 -18.67 5.20
C GLY A 83 6.89 -17.40 5.35
N LYS A 84 7.91 -17.38 6.23
CA LYS A 84 8.81 -16.24 6.37
C LYS A 84 9.63 -16.04 5.10
N THR A 85 9.53 -14.84 4.52
CA THR A 85 10.40 -14.42 3.41
C THR A 85 11.74 -13.94 3.98
N VAL A 86 12.83 -14.53 3.51
CA VAL A 86 14.19 -14.19 3.94
C VAL A 86 14.91 -13.53 2.78
N VAL A 87 15.37 -12.29 2.99
CA VAL A 87 16.16 -11.52 2.04
C VAL A 87 17.62 -11.59 2.47
N GLU A 88 18.48 -12.15 1.62
CA GLU A 88 19.91 -12.24 1.92
C GLU A 88 20.62 -10.90 1.67
N ALA A 89 21.73 -10.66 2.37
CA ALA A 89 22.49 -9.41 2.25
C ALA A 89 23.09 -9.20 0.84
N ALA A 90 23.42 -10.29 0.14
CA ALA A 90 24.01 -10.30 -1.19
C ALA A 90 23.39 -11.39 -2.07
N GLY A 91 23.55 -11.26 -3.39
CA GLY A 91 23.09 -12.24 -4.37
C GLY A 91 22.22 -11.63 -5.47
N THR A 92 22.01 -12.41 -6.53
CA THR A 92 21.20 -12.03 -7.69
C THR A 92 19.83 -12.70 -7.62
N GLY A 93 18.76 -11.92 -7.69
CA GLY A 93 17.39 -12.42 -7.68
C GLY A 93 16.39 -11.33 -8.06
N PRO A 94 15.13 -11.38 -7.58
CA PRO A 94 14.14 -10.33 -7.85
C PRO A 94 14.58 -8.97 -7.30
N MET A 95 13.95 -7.91 -7.81
CA MET A 95 14.02 -6.59 -7.16
C MET A 95 13.25 -6.66 -5.85
N VAL A 96 13.88 -6.35 -4.72
CA VAL A 96 13.19 -6.15 -3.43
C VAL A 96 13.07 -4.65 -3.23
N ALA A 97 11.83 -4.15 -3.24
CA ALA A 97 11.55 -2.76 -2.93
C ALA A 97 11.87 -2.51 -1.45
N THR A 98 12.50 -1.37 -1.16
CA THR A 98 12.83 -0.94 0.21
C THR A 98 12.31 0.46 0.51
N ASP A 99 11.82 1.16 -0.50
CA ASP A 99 11.32 2.52 -0.39
C ASP A 99 10.29 2.79 -1.51
N VAL A 100 9.41 3.77 -1.29
CA VAL A 100 8.32 4.12 -2.20
C VAL A 100 8.05 5.62 -2.21
N ASP A 101 7.77 6.15 -3.39
CA ASP A 101 7.19 7.48 -3.57
C ASP A 101 5.70 7.45 -3.16
N ALA A 102 5.46 7.37 -1.85
CA ALA A 102 4.14 7.12 -1.28
C ALA A 102 3.14 8.23 -1.62
N LEU A 103 3.56 9.50 -1.59
CA LEU A 103 2.68 10.61 -1.91
C LEU A 103 2.24 10.54 -3.38
N ARG A 104 3.18 10.35 -4.32
CA ARG A 104 2.85 10.19 -5.74
C ARG A 104 1.89 9.03 -5.95
N PHE A 105 2.20 7.86 -5.37
CA PHE A 105 1.34 6.69 -5.45
C PHE A 105 -0.09 6.96 -4.96
N VAL A 106 -0.26 7.52 -3.76
CA VAL A 106 -1.60 7.74 -3.20
C VAL A 106 -2.37 8.81 -3.98
N THR A 107 -1.70 9.86 -4.46
CA THR A 107 -2.31 10.88 -5.32
C THR A 107 -2.76 10.31 -6.66
N ASP A 108 -1.94 9.46 -7.31
CA ASP A 108 -2.28 8.82 -8.58
C ASP A 108 -3.43 7.82 -8.42
N LEU A 109 -3.44 7.05 -7.33
CA LEU A 109 -4.52 6.13 -6.99
C LEU A 109 -5.83 6.90 -6.75
N ALA A 110 -5.78 7.96 -5.94
CA ALA A 110 -6.95 8.79 -5.64
C ALA A 110 -7.55 9.38 -6.92
N THR A 111 -6.71 9.93 -7.79
CA THR A 111 -7.12 10.47 -9.09
C THR A 111 -7.77 9.39 -9.96
N SER A 112 -7.15 8.21 -10.04
CA SER A 112 -7.64 7.09 -10.86
C SER A 112 -8.99 6.53 -10.38
N LEU A 113 -9.26 6.61 -9.09
CA LEU A 113 -10.50 6.10 -8.47
C LEU A 113 -11.58 7.19 -8.27
N GLY A 114 -11.31 8.44 -8.67
CA GLY A 114 -12.23 9.56 -8.49
C GLY A 114 -12.41 9.97 -7.02
N LEU A 115 -11.38 9.80 -6.20
CA LEU A 115 -11.38 10.20 -4.79
C LEU A 115 -11.01 11.68 -4.63
N PRO A 116 -11.30 12.29 -3.48
CA PRO A 116 -10.81 13.63 -3.15
C PRO A 116 -9.29 13.72 -3.26
N ALA A 117 -8.80 14.89 -3.68
CA ALA A 117 -7.36 15.12 -3.83
C ALA A 117 -6.59 14.89 -2.52
N VAL A 118 -5.39 14.33 -2.69
CA VAL A 118 -4.43 14.01 -1.62
C VAL A 118 -3.18 14.85 -1.84
N HIS A 119 -2.81 15.65 -0.83
CA HIS A 119 -1.65 16.54 -0.86
C HIS A 119 -0.60 16.22 0.20
N ASP A 120 -0.98 15.41 1.20
CA ASP A 120 -0.12 14.85 2.23
C ASP A 120 -0.67 13.47 2.62
N LEU A 121 0.16 12.64 3.25
CA LEU A 121 -0.22 11.28 3.65
C LEU A 121 -0.97 11.23 4.99
N GLY A 122 -1.11 12.37 5.69
CA GLY A 122 -1.50 12.42 7.09
C GLY A 122 -0.53 11.67 8.02
N GLY A 123 -0.58 11.96 9.31
CA GLY A 123 0.11 11.14 10.31
C GLY A 123 -0.55 9.76 10.35
N LEU A 124 0.14 8.72 9.89
CA LEU A 124 -0.30 7.32 9.98
C LEU A 124 -0.18 6.81 11.42
N ASP A 125 -0.86 7.46 12.36
CA ASP A 125 -0.92 6.99 13.73
C ASP A 125 -1.93 5.85 13.81
N ARG A 126 -1.41 4.61 13.77
CA ARG A 126 -2.13 3.33 13.92
C ARG A 126 -2.87 2.84 12.68
N ALA A 127 -2.11 2.52 11.64
CA ALA A 127 -2.53 1.53 10.65
C ALA A 127 -2.00 0.14 11.08
N GLU A 128 -2.57 -0.44 12.13
CA GLU A 128 -2.38 -1.85 12.52
C GLU A 128 -3.74 -2.49 12.81
#